data_AF-G2Q8L3-F1
#
_entry.id   AF-G2Q8L3-F1
#
_cell.length_a   1.000
_cell.length_b   1.000
_cell.length_c   1.000
_cell.angle_alpha   90.00
_cell.angle_beta   90.00
_cell.angle_gamma   90.00
#
_symmetry.space_group_name_H-M   'P 1'
#
loop_
_entity.id
_entity.type
_entity.pdbx_description
1 polymer ?
#
loop_
_entity_poly.entity_id
_entity_poly.type
_entity_poly.pdbx_seq_one_letter_code
_entity_poly.pdbx_strand_id
1 'polypeptide(L)'
;MAIFLRFEPNTLERRLSHRFATPIPEERQFSWIKEIASAASWLERLDFFHGDLRPENILLDETEHVKVCDFGRAQKRGCKVEAATYPFYRPCKNAAAGPAHEQFAIGSCIYTIRTGEVPYGQWETPEEFKKMYEALLRGEYPPTEDDGVFGHIVSSCWHLNYDSMEDVEAAIQRVVGMLCEEGSAVRLSREEHDFCVRKCQEFLARQRQEYKGSNVV
;
A
#
# COMPACT_ATOMS: atom_id res chain seq x y z
N MET A 1 -13.76 -17.65 -14.18
CA MET A 1 -12.32 -17.54 -14.48
C MET A 1 -11.56 -17.90 -13.22
N ALA A 2 -10.61 -18.83 -13.29
CA ALA A 2 -9.70 -19.11 -12.17
C ALA A 2 -8.39 -18.35 -12.41
N ILE A 3 -7.89 -17.67 -11.38
CA ILE A 3 -6.60 -16.96 -11.41
C ILE A 3 -5.62 -17.78 -10.57
N PHE A 4 -4.49 -18.17 -11.16
CA PHE A 4 -3.42 -18.89 -10.47
C PHE A 4 -2.24 -17.96 -10.28
N LEU A 5 -1.77 -17.83 -9.04
CA LEU A 5 -0.61 -17.00 -8.66
C LEU A 5 0.42 -17.87 -7.92
N ARG A 6 1.68 -17.40 -7.88
CA ARG A 6 2.70 -18.01 -7.02
C ARG A 6 2.23 -17.89 -5.56
N PHE A 7 2.35 -18.98 -4.82
CA PHE A 7 2.08 -18.98 -3.38
C PHE A 7 3.21 -18.28 -2.65
N GLU A 8 2.88 -17.30 -1.82
CA GLU A 8 3.80 -16.67 -0.87
C GLU A 8 3.28 -16.97 0.54
N PRO A 9 4.11 -17.55 1.44
CA PRO A 9 3.63 -18.13 2.70
C PRO A 9 3.28 -17.10 3.78
N ASN A 10 3.72 -15.86 3.63
CA ASN A 10 3.59 -14.81 4.63
C ASN A 10 3.01 -13.53 4.03
N THR A 11 2.07 -12.95 4.77
CA THR A 11 1.68 -11.55 4.64
C THR A 11 2.57 -10.69 5.53
N LEU A 12 2.64 -9.39 5.24
CA LEU A 12 3.28 -8.42 6.10
C LEU A 12 2.56 -8.35 7.46
N GLU A 13 1.23 -8.45 7.47
CA GLU A 13 0.42 -8.54 8.70
C GLU A 13 0.89 -9.69 9.61
N ARG A 14 1.01 -10.90 9.05
CA ARG A 14 1.49 -12.07 9.79
C ARG A 14 2.93 -11.89 10.25
N ARG A 15 3.79 -11.28 9.43
CA ARG A 15 5.19 -11.04 9.82
C ARG A 15 5.31 -10.04 10.97
N LEU A 16 4.47 -9.01 10.99
CA LEU A 16 4.41 -8.00 12.04
C LEU A 16 3.85 -8.57 13.34
N SER A 17 2.83 -9.44 13.30
CA SER A 17 2.30 -10.08 14.51
C SER A 17 3.31 -10.98 15.23
N HIS A 18 4.30 -11.51 14.51
CA HIS A 18 5.39 -12.32 15.06
C HIS A 18 6.63 -11.49 15.47
N ARG A 19 6.58 -10.15 15.43
CA ARG A 19 7.76 -9.29 15.67
C ARG A 19 8.40 -9.45 17.05
N PHE A 20 7.64 -9.86 18.07
CA PHE A 20 8.20 -10.14 19.40
C PHE A 20 8.99 -11.45 19.46
N ALA A 21 8.56 -12.46 18.71
CA ALA A 21 9.26 -13.74 18.61
C ALA A 21 10.45 -13.66 17.64
N THR A 22 10.33 -12.86 16.58
CA THR A 22 11.37 -12.64 15.58
C THR A 22 11.45 -11.13 15.29
N PRO A 23 12.31 -10.39 16.03
CA PRO A 23 12.51 -8.96 15.83
C PRO A 23 12.77 -8.61 14.37
N ILE A 24 12.27 -7.44 13.96
CA ILE A 24 12.40 -6.94 12.59
C ILE A 24 13.44 -5.82 12.61
N PRO A 25 14.63 -6.02 12.02
CA PRO A 25 15.64 -4.97 11.91
C PRO A 25 15.08 -3.72 11.21
N GLU A 26 15.59 -2.55 11.56
CA GLU A 26 15.11 -1.29 10.97
C GLU A 26 15.33 -1.26 9.46
N GLU A 27 16.48 -1.76 8.97
CA GLU A 27 16.78 -1.78 7.54
C GLU A 27 15.75 -2.60 6.76
N ARG A 28 15.19 -3.64 7.39
CA ARG A 28 14.13 -4.46 6.79
C ARG A 28 12.81 -3.69 6.71
N GLN A 29 12.46 -2.97 7.77
CA GLN A 29 11.28 -2.08 7.78
C GLN A 29 11.41 -1.02 6.68
N PHE A 30 12.59 -0.41 6.53
CA PHE A 30 12.86 0.62 5.52
C PHE A 30 12.75 0.05 4.10
N SER A 31 13.26 -1.16 3.89
CA SER A 31 13.16 -1.87 2.61
C SER A 31 11.70 -2.13 2.23
N TRP A 32 10.87 -2.62 3.15
CA TRP A 32 9.44 -2.82 2.90
C TRP A 32 8.73 -1.50 2.57
N ILE A 33 8.97 -0.44 3.35
CA ILE A 33 8.37 0.88 3.12
C ILE A 33 8.73 1.40 1.71
N LYS A 34 10.01 1.27 1.32
CA LYS A 34 10.48 1.66 -0.02
C LYS A 34 9.81 0.86 -1.13
N GLU A 35 9.72 -0.46 -0.97
CA GLU A 35 9.15 -1.35 -1.99
C GLU A 35 7.63 -1.13 -2.15
N ILE A 36 6.90 -0.92 -1.04
CA ILE A 36 5.47 -0.59 -1.07
C ILE A 36 5.24 0.73 -1.83
N ALA A 37 6.02 1.77 -1.52
CA ALA A 37 5.91 3.06 -2.20
C ALA A 37 6.24 2.95 -3.69
N SER A 38 7.27 2.18 -4.04
CA SER A 38 7.65 1.95 -5.44
C SER A 38 6.57 1.20 -6.21
N ALA A 39 5.93 0.20 -5.60
CA ALA A 39 4.81 -0.52 -6.19
C ALA A 39 3.62 0.41 -6.46
N ALA A 40 3.26 1.27 -5.49
CA ALA A 40 2.16 2.22 -5.65
C ALA A 40 2.44 3.29 -6.72
N SER A 41 3.67 3.83 -6.74
CA SER A 41 4.18 4.73 -7.79
C SER A 41 4.13 4.08 -9.18
N TRP A 42 4.48 2.80 -9.28
CA TRP A 42 4.36 2.06 -10.53
C TRP A 42 2.90 1.85 -10.97
N LEU A 43 2.00 1.51 -10.05
CA LEU A 43 0.57 1.40 -10.37
C LEU A 43 -0.01 2.72 -10.86
N GLU A 44 0.38 3.83 -10.22
CA GLU A 44 -0.05 5.16 -10.63
C GLU A 44 0.37 5.47 -12.08
N ARG A 45 1.59 5.08 -12.48
CA ARG A 45 2.04 5.23 -13.89
C ARG A 45 1.23 4.42 -14.89
N LEU A 46 0.55 3.37 -14.44
CA LEU A 46 -0.41 2.61 -15.25
C LEU A 46 -1.83 3.21 -15.21
N ASP A 47 -2.01 4.35 -14.54
CA ASP A 47 -3.28 5.04 -14.27
C ASP A 47 -4.23 4.27 -13.35
N PHE A 48 -3.67 3.39 -12.50
CA PHE A 48 -4.41 2.59 -11.52
C PHE A 48 -3.96 2.90 -10.09
N PHE A 49 -4.89 2.71 -9.17
CA PHE A 49 -4.68 2.73 -7.73
C PHE A 49 -5.16 1.39 -7.17
N HIS A 50 -4.48 0.88 -6.15
CA HIS A 50 -4.77 -0.44 -5.60
C HIS A 50 -6.14 -0.45 -4.91
N GLY A 51 -6.48 0.63 -4.21
CA GLY A 51 -7.79 0.79 -3.59
C GLY A 51 -7.94 0.10 -2.22
N ASP A 52 -7.07 -0.85 -1.88
CA ASP A 52 -7.09 -1.60 -0.62
C ASP A 52 -5.68 -2.01 -0.15
N LEU A 53 -4.69 -1.11 -0.24
CA LEU A 53 -3.37 -1.38 0.31
C LEU A 53 -3.45 -1.48 1.83
N ARG A 54 -3.01 -2.63 2.37
CA ARG A 54 -2.95 -2.95 3.78
C ARG A 54 -1.96 -4.11 4.01
N PRO A 55 -1.43 -4.32 5.22
CA PRO A 55 -0.46 -5.38 5.50
C PRO A 55 -0.91 -6.80 5.11
N GLU A 56 -2.21 -7.07 5.04
CA GLU A 56 -2.79 -8.34 4.60
C GLU A 56 -2.68 -8.54 3.08
N ASN A 57 -2.71 -7.45 2.31
CA ASN A 57 -2.58 -7.43 0.84
C ASN A 57 -1.13 -7.19 0.39
N ILE A 58 -0.18 -7.25 1.33
CA ILE A 58 1.25 -7.15 1.08
C ILE A 58 1.86 -8.50 1.47
N LEU A 59 2.27 -9.26 0.47
CA LEU A 59 2.95 -10.54 0.64
C LEU A 59 4.45 -10.32 0.81
N LEU A 60 5.09 -11.26 1.49
CA LEU A 60 6.54 -11.35 1.61
C LEU A 60 7.00 -12.64 0.94
N ASP A 61 7.94 -12.51 0.00
CA ASP A 61 8.56 -13.67 -0.61
C ASP A 61 9.56 -14.37 0.34
N GLU A 62 10.17 -15.44 -0.15
CA GLU A 62 11.15 -16.26 0.60
C GLU A 62 12.36 -15.46 1.10
N THR A 63 12.61 -14.28 0.54
CA THR A 63 13.71 -13.36 0.86
C THR A 63 13.24 -12.10 1.60
N GLU A 64 11.99 -12.08 2.06
CA GLU A 64 11.33 -10.95 2.72
C GLU A 64 11.28 -9.67 1.85
N HIS A 65 11.10 -9.82 0.54
CA HIS A 65 10.74 -8.72 -0.37
C HIS A 65 9.22 -8.63 -0.58
N VAL A 66 8.74 -7.41 -0.75
CA VAL A 66 7.31 -7.07 -0.88
C VAL A 66 6.76 -7.50 -2.24
N LYS A 67 5.58 -8.12 -2.20
CA LYS A 67 4.71 -8.33 -3.37
C LYS A 67 3.29 -7.89 -3.04
N VAL A 68 2.79 -6.88 -3.73
CA VAL A 68 1.39 -6.44 -3.58
C VAL A 68 0.46 -7.43 -4.26
N CYS A 69 -0.63 -7.81 -3.58
CA CYS A 69 -1.65 -8.72 -4.09
C CYS A 69 -3.07 -8.19 -3.86
N ASP A 70 -4.06 -8.92 -4.37
CA ASP A 70 -5.49 -8.60 -4.27
C ASP A 70 -5.89 -7.26 -4.92
N PHE A 71 -5.75 -7.21 -6.24
CA PHE A 71 -6.19 -6.11 -7.09
C PHE A 71 -7.71 -6.11 -7.33
N GLY A 72 -8.51 -6.85 -6.55
CA GLY A 72 -9.97 -6.92 -6.74
C GLY A 72 -10.68 -5.57 -6.58
N ARG A 73 -10.02 -4.61 -5.91
CA ARG A 73 -10.50 -3.24 -5.67
C ARG A 73 -9.68 -2.20 -6.43
N ALA A 74 -8.77 -2.63 -7.29
CA ALA A 74 -7.93 -1.74 -8.06
C ALA A 74 -8.74 -1.00 -9.11
N GLN A 75 -8.53 0.31 -9.18
CA GLN A 75 -9.42 1.19 -9.91
C GLN A 75 -8.64 2.28 -10.63
N LYS A 76 -9.08 2.62 -11.84
CA LYS A 76 -8.50 3.72 -12.61
C LYS A 76 -8.69 5.06 -11.91
N ARG A 77 -7.77 5.99 -12.14
CA ARG A 77 -7.87 7.37 -11.65
C ARG A 77 -9.27 7.96 -11.89
N GLY A 78 -9.81 8.61 -10.86
CA GLY A 78 -11.08 9.34 -10.93
C GLY A 78 -12.33 8.46 -10.86
N CYS A 79 -12.21 7.14 -10.99
CA CYS A 79 -13.35 6.25 -10.75
C CYS A 79 -13.66 6.14 -9.26
N LYS A 80 -14.93 5.89 -8.94
CA LYS A 80 -15.43 5.81 -7.57
C LYS A 80 -14.77 4.66 -6.79
N VAL A 81 -14.39 4.93 -5.55
CA VAL A 81 -13.96 3.89 -4.61
C VAL A 81 -15.21 3.38 -3.88
N GLU A 82 -15.55 2.10 -4.06
CA GLU A 82 -16.81 1.53 -3.56
C GLU A 82 -16.69 0.82 -2.21
N ALA A 83 -15.47 0.60 -1.73
CA ALA A 83 -15.23 -0.15 -0.52
C ALA A 83 -14.18 0.54 0.36
N ALA A 84 -14.28 0.31 1.67
CA ALA A 84 -13.40 0.84 2.70
C ALA A 84 -12.86 -0.28 3.57
N THR A 85 -11.59 -0.20 3.94
CA THR A 85 -11.01 -1.01 5.02
C THR A 85 -10.42 -0.07 6.05
N TYR A 86 -11.05 0.03 7.22
CA TYR A 86 -10.52 0.86 8.30
C TYR A 86 -9.40 0.11 9.04
N PRO A 87 -8.31 0.79 9.43
CA PRO A 87 -8.06 2.23 9.39
C PRO A 87 -7.16 2.64 8.19
N PHE A 88 -7.09 1.82 7.14
CA PHE A 88 -6.30 2.06 5.93
C PHE A 88 -7.03 2.91 4.88
N TYR A 89 -8.25 3.31 5.20
CA TYR A 89 -9.11 4.12 4.34
C TYR A 89 -9.58 5.37 5.05
N ARG A 90 -9.49 6.53 4.40
CA ARG A 90 -10.06 7.78 4.87
C ARG A 90 -11.47 7.99 4.29
N PRO A 91 -12.53 8.07 5.12
CA PRO A 91 -13.87 8.35 4.62
C PRO A 91 -13.90 9.73 3.94
N CYS A 92 -14.31 9.76 2.68
CA CYS A 92 -14.54 10.99 1.94
C CYS A 92 -15.83 10.91 1.14
N LYS A 93 -16.60 12.00 1.11
CA LYS A 93 -17.75 12.11 0.20
C LYS A 93 -17.22 12.13 -1.24
N ASN A 94 -17.73 11.24 -2.08
CA ASN A 94 -17.28 11.07 -3.47
C ASN A 94 -15.79 10.67 -3.57
N ALA A 95 -15.33 9.78 -2.68
CA ALA A 95 -14.00 9.20 -2.78
C ALA A 95 -13.77 8.61 -4.19
N ALA A 96 -12.70 9.07 -4.82
CA ALA A 96 -12.27 8.63 -6.13
C ALA A 96 -10.85 8.08 -6.03
N ALA A 97 -10.58 7.05 -6.83
CA ALA A 97 -9.26 6.46 -6.92
C ALA A 97 -8.25 7.52 -7.37
N GLY A 98 -7.19 7.68 -6.61
CA GLY A 98 -6.26 8.78 -6.76
C GLY A 98 -5.20 8.80 -5.66
N PRO A 99 -4.21 9.71 -5.76
CA PRO A 99 -3.11 9.82 -4.81
C PRO A 99 -3.61 10.09 -3.39
N ALA A 100 -4.67 10.87 -3.24
CA ALA A 100 -5.28 11.16 -1.93
C ALA A 100 -5.75 9.88 -1.20
N HIS A 101 -6.36 8.95 -1.93
CA HIS A 101 -6.83 7.68 -1.37
C HIS A 101 -5.66 6.76 -1.05
N GLU A 102 -4.73 6.60 -1.99
CA GLU A 102 -3.65 5.62 -1.89
C GLU A 102 -2.57 6.04 -0.89
N GLN A 103 -2.23 7.33 -0.81
CA GLN A 103 -1.24 7.83 0.15
C GLN A 103 -1.71 7.62 1.59
N PHE A 104 -3.02 7.71 1.86
CA PHE A 104 -3.57 7.46 3.19
C PHE A 104 -3.31 6.01 3.62
N ALA A 105 -3.58 5.06 2.72
CA ALA A 105 -3.32 3.64 2.94
C ALA A 105 -1.82 3.38 3.20
N ILE A 106 -0.94 4.00 2.40
CA ILE A 106 0.51 3.89 2.60
C ILE A 106 0.96 4.48 3.93
N GLY A 107 0.47 5.66 4.31
CA GLY A 107 0.75 6.26 5.62
C GLY A 107 0.37 5.32 6.77
N SER A 108 -0.81 4.71 6.68
CA SER A 108 -1.26 3.70 7.64
C SER A 108 -0.38 2.44 7.63
N CYS A 109 0.07 1.94 6.48
CA CYS A 109 1.02 0.82 6.40
C CYS A 109 2.37 1.16 7.04
N ILE A 110 2.92 2.36 6.77
CA ILE A 110 4.17 2.82 7.37
C ILE A 110 4.04 2.88 8.89
N TYR A 111 2.96 3.48 9.39
CA TYR A 111 2.67 3.52 10.83
C TYR A 111 2.66 2.10 11.43
N THR A 112 1.96 1.16 10.82
CA THR A 112 1.87 -0.23 11.31
C THR A 112 3.23 -0.93 11.28
N ILE A 113 4.04 -0.72 10.24
CA ILE A 113 5.39 -1.30 10.17
C ILE A 113 6.28 -0.80 11.31
N ARG A 114 6.23 0.51 11.57
CA ARG A 114 7.13 1.18 12.52
C ARG A 114 6.73 0.93 13.96
N THR A 115 5.43 1.05 14.26
CA THR A 115 4.90 0.88 15.62
C THR A 115 4.61 -0.58 15.95
N GLY A 116 4.31 -1.41 14.95
CA GLY A 116 3.76 -2.75 15.10
C GLY A 116 2.27 -2.79 15.44
N GLU A 117 1.62 -1.63 15.53
CA GLU A 117 0.21 -1.47 15.86
C GLU A 117 -0.52 -0.86 14.69
N VAL A 118 -1.76 -1.30 14.44
CA VAL A 118 -2.61 -0.62 13.46
C VAL A 118 -2.94 0.80 13.96
N PRO A 119 -3.15 1.79 13.06
CA PRO A 119 -3.58 3.12 13.47
C PRO A 119 -4.82 3.05 14.37
N TYR A 120 -4.85 3.83 15.44
CA TYR A 120 -5.90 3.84 16.48
C TYR A 120 -5.94 2.59 17.39
N GLY A 121 -5.01 1.64 17.25
CA GLY A 121 -4.97 0.42 18.05
C GLY A 121 -6.06 -0.59 17.66
N GLN A 122 -6.21 -1.66 18.43
CA GLN A 122 -7.27 -2.65 18.20
C GLN A 122 -8.62 -2.12 18.72
N TRP A 123 -9.71 -2.49 18.03
CA TRP A 123 -11.08 -2.26 18.46
C TRP A 123 -11.85 -3.58 18.43
N GLU A 124 -12.43 -3.96 19.56
CA GLU A 124 -13.19 -5.21 19.70
C GLU A 124 -14.69 -4.95 19.85
N THR A 125 -15.05 -3.72 20.25
CA THR A 125 -16.42 -3.30 20.49
C THR A 125 -16.94 -2.30 19.43
N PRO A 126 -18.26 -2.26 19.18
CA PRO A 126 -18.87 -1.23 18.33
C PRO A 126 -18.57 0.20 18.80
N GLU A 127 -18.47 0.41 20.12
CA GLU A 127 -18.18 1.71 20.71
C GLU A 127 -16.74 2.17 20.43
N GLU A 128 -15.77 1.27 20.50
CA GLU A 128 -14.37 1.55 20.13
C GLU A 128 -14.24 1.84 18.65
N PHE A 129 -14.88 1.03 17.81
CA PHE A 129 -14.93 1.29 16.36
C PHE A 129 -15.53 2.66 16.06
N LYS A 130 -16.64 3.02 16.73
CA LYS A 130 -17.26 4.33 16.58
C LYS A 130 -16.33 5.47 16.97
N LYS A 131 -15.59 5.35 18.09
CA LYS A 131 -14.61 6.36 18.52
C LYS A 131 -13.50 6.55 17.48
N MET A 132 -12.94 5.45 16.98
CA MET A 132 -11.92 5.47 15.92
C MET A 132 -12.47 6.14 14.66
N TYR A 133 -13.67 5.74 14.21
CA TYR A 133 -14.29 6.27 13.01
C TYR A 133 -14.59 7.78 13.13
N GLU A 134 -15.05 8.23 14.30
CA GLU A 134 -15.28 9.65 14.56
C GLU A 134 -13.99 10.48 14.60
N ALA A 135 -12.91 9.95 15.20
CA ALA A 135 -11.59 10.60 15.17
C ALA A 135 -11.09 10.73 13.73
N LEU A 136 -11.22 9.66 12.95
CA LEU A 136 -10.86 9.62 11.54
C LEU A 136 -11.64 10.65 10.68
N LEU A 137 -12.93 10.85 10.97
CA LEU A 137 -13.74 11.88 10.31
C LEU A 137 -13.33 13.31 10.70
N ARG A 138 -12.83 13.51 11.93
CA ARG A 138 -12.32 14.80 12.41
C ARG A 138 -10.87 15.09 11.97
N GLY A 139 -10.18 14.11 11.38
CA GLY A 139 -8.76 14.22 11.04
C GLY A 139 -7.86 14.18 12.28
N GLU A 140 -8.34 13.57 13.37
CA GLU A 140 -7.60 13.38 14.61
C GLU A 140 -6.82 12.07 14.53
N TYR A 141 -5.61 12.12 13.97
CA TYR A 141 -4.78 10.94 13.76
C TYR A 141 -3.93 10.58 14.99
N PRO A 142 -3.47 9.32 15.12
CA PRO A 142 -2.50 8.93 16.15
C PRO A 142 -1.22 9.76 16.07
N PRO A 143 -0.51 9.94 17.21
CA PRO A 143 0.79 10.63 17.23
C PRO A 143 1.81 9.88 16.37
N THR A 144 2.72 10.64 15.76
CA THR A 144 3.76 10.12 14.86
C THR A 144 5.16 10.60 15.26
N GLU A 145 5.24 11.45 16.27
CA GLU A 145 6.44 12.15 16.73
C GLU A 145 7.48 11.21 17.33
N ASP A 146 7.05 10.05 17.82
CA ASP A 146 7.94 9.01 18.36
C ASP A 146 8.78 8.33 17.26
N ASP A 147 8.32 8.37 16.00
CA ASP A 147 9.11 7.90 14.86
C ASP A 147 9.82 9.08 14.18
N GLY A 148 11.02 9.39 14.67
CA GLY A 148 11.88 10.43 14.10
C GLY A 148 12.31 10.20 12.65
N VAL A 149 12.05 9.02 12.07
CA VAL A 149 12.43 8.69 10.69
C VAL A 149 11.25 8.92 9.74
N PHE A 150 10.16 8.18 9.91
CA PHE A 150 9.01 8.23 8.99
C PHE A 150 7.80 9.00 9.51
N GLY A 151 7.80 9.46 10.77
CA GLY A 151 6.63 10.10 11.38
C GLY A 151 6.08 11.28 10.58
N HIS A 152 6.98 12.14 10.09
CA HIS A 152 6.60 13.28 9.23
C HIS A 152 5.98 12.85 7.89
N ILE A 153 6.40 11.71 7.31
CA ILE A 153 5.82 11.16 6.08
C ILE A 153 4.44 10.59 6.38
N VAL A 154 4.28 9.82 7.46
CA VAL A 154 2.98 9.28 7.90
C VAL A 154 1.98 10.42 8.08
N SER A 155 2.36 11.46 8.84
CA SER A 155 1.53 12.63 9.05
C SER A 155 1.19 13.33 7.72
N SER A 156 2.15 13.53 6.83
CA SER A 156 1.91 14.16 5.52
C SER A 156 0.94 13.35 4.65
N CYS A 157 1.08 12.02 4.64
CA CYS A 157 0.16 11.12 3.95
C CYS A 157 -1.26 11.20 4.51
N TRP A 158 -1.44 11.20 5.83
CA TRP A 158 -2.78 11.29 6.41
C TRP A 158 -3.46 12.64 6.17
N HIS A 159 -2.67 13.71 6.09
CA HIS A 159 -3.13 15.07 5.76
C HIS A 159 -3.26 15.33 4.25
N LEU A 160 -2.90 14.37 3.39
CA LEU A 160 -3.01 14.47 1.92
C LEU A 160 -2.08 15.51 1.30
N ASN A 161 -0.86 15.63 1.82
CA ASN A 161 0.10 16.65 1.42
C ASN A 161 0.93 16.29 0.17
N TYR A 162 0.68 15.15 -0.46
CA TYR A 162 1.35 14.73 -1.69
C TYR A 162 0.40 14.74 -2.88
N ASP A 163 0.87 15.28 -4.01
CA ASP A 163 0.09 15.38 -5.25
C ASP A 163 0.09 14.07 -6.06
N SER A 164 1.13 13.24 -5.91
CA SER A 164 1.30 11.97 -6.61
C SER A 164 1.94 10.88 -5.72
N MET A 165 1.90 9.63 -6.18
CA MET A 165 2.63 8.54 -5.53
C MET A 165 4.13 8.59 -5.78
N GLU A 166 4.55 9.24 -6.86
CA GLU A 166 5.95 9.57 -7.11
C GLU A 166 6.50 10.51 -6.03
N ASP A 167 5.70 11.49 -5.57
CA ASP A 167 6.11 12.40 -4.49
C ASP A 167 6.28 11.66 -3.15
N VAL A 168 5.38 10.72 -2.85
CA VAL A 168 5.46 9.85 -1.67
C VAL A 168 6.71 8.98 -1.73
N GLU A 169 6.94 8.32 -2.87
CA GLU A 169 8.14 7.50 -3.10
C GLU A 169 9.42 8.33 -2.95
N ALA A 170 9.45 9.53 -3.54
CA ALA A 170 10.60 10.43 -3.45
C ALA A 170 10.85 10.91 -2.00
N ALA A 171 9.80 11.18 -1.22
CA ALA A 171 9.94 11.52 0.20
C ALA A 171 10.56 10.38 1.01
N ILE A 172 10.07 9.16 0.80
CA ILE A 172 10.60 7.94 1.43
C ILE A 172 12.05 7.69 1.03
N GLN A 173 12.37 7.80 -0.26
CA GLN A 173 13.73 7.58 -0.77
C GLN A 173 14.71 8.62 -0.21
N ARG A 174 14.31 9.89 -0.05
CA ARG A 174 15.15 10.92 0.59
C ARG A 174 15.49 10.54 2.03
N VAL A 175 14.49 10.12 2.82
CA VAL A 175 14.70 9.70 4.21
C VAL A 175 15.62 8.49 4.30
N VAL A 176 15.36 7.45 3.51
CA VAL A 176 16.19 6.23 3.50
C VAL A 176 17.61 6.52 2.99
N GLY A 177 17.76 7.35 1.95
CA GLY A 177 19.06 7.73 1.40
C GLY A 177 19.93 8.55 2.35
N MET A 178 19.33 9.29 3.29
CA MET A 178 20.08 9.96 4.36
C MET A 178 20.59 8.98 5.43
N LEU A 179 20.00 7.77 5.53
CA LEU A 179 20.29 6.79 6.57
C LEU A 179 21.20 5.65 6.13
N CYS A 180 21.32 5.39 4.83
CA CYS A 180 22.10 4.29 4.28
C CYS A 180 23.27 4.80 3.42
N GLU A 181 24.50 4.37 3.72
CA GLU A 181 25.53 4.28 2.65
C GLU A 181 25.01 3.27 1.61
N GLU A 182 25.10 3.63 0.32
CA GLU A 182 24.40 2.97 -0.79
C GLU A 182 24.49 1.44 -0.75
N GLY A 183 23.47 0.81 -0.17
CA GLY A 183 23.22 -0.62 -0.21
C GLY A 183 22.20 -0.93 -1.29
N SER A 184 22.57 -1.80 -2.23
CA SER A 184 21.87 -2.10 -3.47
C SER A 184 20.35 -2.27 -3.31
N ALA A 185 19.58 -1.28 -3.77
CA ALA A 185 18.19 -1.48 -4.09
C ALA A 185 18.08 -2.57 -5.16
N VAL A 186 17.44 -3.70 -4.85
CA VAL A 186 17.10 -4.70 -5.86
C VAL A 186 16.01 -4.09 -6.74
N ARG A 187 16.42 -3.57 -7.88
CA ARG A 187 15.52 -3.20 -8.97
C ARG A 187 15.22 -4.50 -9.73
N LEU A 188 13.96 -4.72 -10.08
CA LEU A 188 13.64 -5.68 -11.15
C LEU A 188 14.57 -5.38 -12.32
N SER A 189 15.21 -6.42 -12.86
CA SER A 189 15.97 -6.25 -14.09
C SER A 189 15.03 -5.68 -15.15
N ARG A 190 15.58 -4.92 -16.10
CA ARG A 190 14.78 -4.34 -17.20
C ARG A 190 13.98 -5.44 -17.93
N GLU A 191 14.55 -6.63 -18.03
CA GLU A 191 13.94 -7.81 -18.64
C GLU A 191 12.76 -8.35 -17.83
N GLU A 192 12.87 -8.44 -16.50
CA GLU A 192 11.75 -8.85 -15.63
C GLU A 192 10.63 -7.81 -15.63
N HIS A 193 10.98 -6.52 -15.62
CA HIS A 193 10.01 -5.43 -15.73
C HIS A 193 9.25 -5.49 -17.06
N ASP A 194 9.97 -5.54 -18.18
CA ASP A 194 9.39 -5.62 -19.53
C ASP A 194 8.56 -6.91 -19.70
N PHE A 195 9.01 -8.02 -19.10
CA PHE A 195 8.25 -9.27 -19.07
C PHE A 195 6.91 -9.12 -18.33
N CYS A 196 6.93 -8.57 -17.11
CA CYS A 196 5.73 -8.35 -16.31
C CYS A 196 4.78 -7.37 -17.01
N VAL A 197 5.28 -6.26 -17.55
CA VAL A 197 4.48 -5.29 -18.31
C VAL A 197 3.82 -5.94 -19.52
N ARG A 198 4.58 -6.71 -20.33
CA ARG A 198 4.02 -7.43 -21.48
C ARG A 198 2.94 -8.42 -21.06
N LYS A 199 3.15 -9.17 -19.97
CA LYS A 199 2.15 -10.12 -19.45
C LYS A 199 0.87 -9.41 -18.99
N CYS A 200 1.00 -8.28 -18.30
CA CYS A 200 -0.15 -7.45 -17.94
C CYS A 200 -0.89 -6.93 -19.19
N GLN A 201 -0.17 -6.45 -20.21
CA GLN A 201 -0.76 -5.95 -21.45
C GLN A 201 -1.47 -7.07 -22.24
N GLU A 202 -0.87 -8.25 -22.36
CA GLU A 202 -1.48 -9.44 -22.97
C GLU A 202 -2.78 -9.83 -22.26
N PHE A 203 -2.76 -9.86 -20.92
CA PHE A 203 -3.93 -10.16 -20.11
C PHE A 203 -5.05 -9.13 -20.32
N LEU A 204 -4.73 -7.83 -20.25
CA LEU A 204 -5.70 -6.76 -20.46
C LEU A 204 -6.29 -6.78 -21.88
N ALA A 205 -5.50 -7.12 -22.90
CA ALA A 205 -5.97 -7.26 -24.27
C ALA A 205 -6.99 -8.40 -24.41
N ARG A 206 -6.74 -9.55 -23.77
CA ARG A 206 -7.67 -10.69 -23.74
C ARG A 206 -8.99 -10.33 -23.05
N GLN A 207 -8.93 -9.69 -21.88
CA GLN A 207 -10.13 -9.27 -21.15
C GLN A 207 -11.00 -8.28 -21.94
N ARG A 208 -10.38 -7.37 -22.72
CA ARG A 208 -11.12 -6.45 -23.61
C ARG A 208 -11.80 -7.15 -24.78
N GLN A 209 -11.26 -8.28 -25.27
CA GLN A 209 -11.88 -9.06 -26.34
C GLN A 209 -13.05 -9.90 -25.81
N GLU A 210 -12.92 -10.50 -24.63
CA GLU A 210 -14.00 -11.23 -23.95
C GLU A 210 -15.20 -10.32 -23.65
N TYR A 211 -14.96 -9.10 -23.13
CA TYR A 211 -16.04 -8.13 -22.87
C TYR A 211 -16.75 -7.64 -24.14
N LYS A 212 -16.06 -7.60 -25.29
CA LYS A 212 -16.69 -7.27 -26.58
C LYS A 212 -17.53 -8.43 -27.14
N GLY A 213 -17.24 -9.66 -26.73
CA GLY A 213 -18.02 -10.85 -27.11
C GLY A 213 -19.29 -11.06 -26.30
N SER A 214 -19.41 -10.46 -25.11
CA SER A 214 -20.56 -10.63 -24.20
C SER A 214 -21.71 -9.63 -24.40
N ASN A 215 -21.61 -8.70 -25.36
CA ASN A 215 -22.69 -7.76 -25.71
C ASN A 215 -23.40 -8.13 -27.03
N VAL A 216 -23.61 -9.43 -27.26
CA VAL A 216 -24.56 -9.93 -28.26
C VAL A 216 -25.30 -11.12 -27.65
N VAL A 217 -26.37 -10.85 -26.90
CA VAL A 217 -27.75 -11.39 -27.05
C VAL A 217 -28.67 -10.49 -26.24
#